data_AF-A0A6N7IXC7-F1
#
_entry.id   AF-A0A6N7IXC7-F1
#
_cell.length_a   1.000
_cell.length_b   1.000
_cell.length_c   1.000
_cell.angle_alpha   90.00
_cell.angle_beta   90.00
_cell.angle_gamma   90.00
#
_symmetry.space_group_name_H-M   'P 1'
#
loop_
_entity.id
_entity.type
_entity.pdbx_description
1 polymer ?
#
loop_
_entity_poly.entity_id
_entity_poly.type
_entity_poly.pdbx_seq_one_letter_code
_entity_poly.pdbx_strand_id
1 'polypeptide(L)'
;MIQNTDRTLSGACLADQIYRTRENRKFCKENGIRLSGPKLGRPSKELSAEEKHIEYKDNTDRIEVERASASARDATVWTLKTKLEETSYAL
;
A
#
# COMPACT_ATOMS: atom_id res chain seq x y z
N MET A 1 -4.05 5.26 1.01
CA MET A 1 -4.17 5.49 -0.44
C MET A 1 -4.63 4.21 -1.10
N ILE A 2 -5.77 4.24 -1.78
CA ILE A 2 -6.13 3.16 -2.71
C ILE A 2 -5.59 3.58 -4.07
N GLN A 3 -4.63 2.82 -4.62
CA GLN A 3 -4.14 3.07 -5.97
C GLN A 3 -4.79 2.06 -6.91
N ASN A 4 -5.72 2.57 -7.74
CA ASN A 4 -6.30 1.78 -8.83
C ASN A 4 -5.31 1.76 -9.99
N THR A 5 -4.61 0.65 -10.13
CA THR A 5 -3.82 0.35 -11.32
C THR A 5 -4.75 -0.37 -12.31
N ASP A 6 -5.23 0.40 -13.30
CA ASP A 6 -6.12 0.03 -14.41
C ASP A 6 -7.64 -0.10 -14.15
N ARG A 7 -8.42 0.62 -14.98
CA ARG A 7 -9.89 0.55 -15.10
C ARG A 7 -10.36 -0.64 -15.94
N THR A 8 -9.48 -1.59 -16.24
CA THR A 8 -9.84 -2.83 -16.95
C THR A 8 -9.95 -3.95 -15.91
N LEU A 9 -10.84 -4.91 -16.14
CA LEU A 9 -11.13 -6.07 -15.27
C LEU A 9 -9.92 -6.99 -14.96
N SER A 10 -8.69 -6.55 -15.25
CA SER A 10 -7.43 -7.26 -15.09
C SER A 10 -6.54 -6.73 -13.95
N GLY A 11 -6.82 -5.53 -13.40
CA GLY A 11 -5.99 -4.89 -12.37
C GLY A 11 -6.39 -5.26 -10.93
N ALA A 12 -5.42 -5.51 -10.05
CA ALA A 12 -5.68 -5.60 -8.61
C ALA A 12 -5.80 -4.20 -8.01
N CYS A 13 -6.75 -4.02 -7.10
CA CYS A 13 -6.76 -2.85 -6.24
C CYS A 13 -5.67 -3.02 -5.15
N LEU A 14 -4.60 -2.22 -5.22
CA LEU A 14 -3.60 -2.12 -4.17
C LEU A 14 -4.16 -1.23 -3.05
N ALA A 15 -4.38 -1.82 -1.87
CA ALA A 15 -4.95 -1.13 -0.73
C ALA A 15 -4.10 -1.30 0.53
N ASP A 16 -3.91 -0.20 1.27
CA ASP A 16 -3.21 -0.21 2.55
C ASP A 16 -3.92 -1.12 3.57
N GLN A 17 -3.15 -1.63 4.54
CA GLN A 17 -3.63 -2.54 5.56
C GLN A 17 -4.87 -2.03 6.31
N ILE A 18 -4.96 -0.71 6.56
CA ILE A 18 -6.10 -0.09 7.26
C ILE A 18 -7.43 -0.22 6.49
N TYR A 19 -7.37 -0.41 5.17
CA TYR A 19 -8.56 -0.58 4.32
C TYR A 19 -8.91 -2.05 4.06
N ARG A 20 -8.11 -3.01 4.54
CA ARG A 20 -8.33 -4.45 4.30
C ARG A 20 -9.29 -5.09 5.32
N THR A 21 -10.29 -4.33 5.75
CA THR A 21 -11.34 -4.77 6.69
C THR A 21 -12.28 -5.79 6.05
N ARG A 22 -13.04 -6.54 6.86
CA ARG A 22 -14.00 -7.54 6.36
C ARG A 22 -15.08 -6.91 5.49
N GLU A 23 -15.59 -5.74 5.90
CA GLU A 23 -16.61 -4.98 5.18
C GLU A 23 -16.10 -4.54 3.81
N ASN A 24 -14.90 -3.95 3.75
CA ASN A 24 -14.32 -3.49 2.49
C ASN A 24 -14.01 -4.65 1.54
N ARG A 25 -13.57 -5.80 2.07
CA ARG A 25 -13.38 -7.02 1.26
C ARG A 25 -14.70 -7.55 0.70
N LYS A 26 -15.77 -7.52 1.49
CA LYS A 26 -17.11 -7.92 1.03
C LYS A 26 -17.59 -6.99 -0.09
N PHE A 27 -17.46 -5.68 0.13
CA PHE A 27 -17.78 -4.66 -0.88
C PHE A 27 -16.99 -4.88 -2.17
N CYS A 28 -15.68 -5.10 -2.09
CA CYS A 28 -14.86 -5.36 -3.27
C CYS A 28 -15.31 -6.63 -4.00
N LYS A 29 -15.60 -7.72 -3.27
CA LYS A 29 -16.08 -8.97 -3.85
C LYS A 29 -17.42 -8.81 -4.57
N GLU A 30 -18.35 -8.06 -3.99
CA GLU A 30 -19.66 -7.76 -4.58
C GLU A 30 -19.54 -6.93 -5.85
N ASN A 31 -18.53 -6.04 -5.92
CA ASN A 31 -18.25 -5.20 -7.08
C ASN A 31 -17.28 -5.85 -8.08
N GLY A 32 -16.90 -7.12 -7.89
CA GLY A 32 -15.94 -7.80 -8.78
C GLY A 32 -14.52 -7.25 -8.72
N ILE A 33 -14.18 -6.48 -7.68
CA ILE A 33 -12.86 -5.89 -7.47
C ILE A 33 -11.97 -6.90 -6.74
N ARG A 34 -10.84 -7.26 -7.36
CA ARG A 34 -9.80 -8.07 -6.71
C ARG A 34 -8.96 -7.19 -5.78
N LEU A 35 -9.13 -7.38 -4.47
CA LEU A 35 -8.32 -6.69 -3.46
C LEU A 35 -7.00 -7.45 -3.23
N SER A 36 -5.86 -6.77 -3.35
CA SER A 36 -4.54 -7.40 -3.26
C SER A 36 -4.15 -7.87 -1.84
N GLY A 37 -3.17 -8.77 -1.79
CA GLY A 37 -2.46 -9.24 -0.58
C GLY A 37 -3.09 -10.42 0.18
N PRO A 38 -2.49 -10.85 1.31
CA PRO A 38 -2.85 -12.09 2.01
C PRO A 38 -4.30 -12.15 2.54
N LYS A 39 -4.88 -13.36 2.57
CA LYS A 39 -6.21 -13.60 3.15
C LYS A 39 -6.22 -13.23 4.65
N LEU A 40 -7.35 -12.74 5.15
CA LEU A 40 -7.49 -12.50 6.60
C LEU A 40 -7.51 -13.85 7.34
N GLY A 41 -6.75 -13.94 8.42
CA GLY A 41 -6.67 -15.13 9.25
C GLY A 41 -5.58 -16.10 8.80
N ARG A 42 -5.73 -17.36 9.20
CA ARG A 42 -4.74 -18.40 8.92
C ARG A 42 -4.76 -18.74 7.42
N PRO A 43 -3.63 -18.72 6.71
CA PRO A 43 -3.57 -19.18 5.33
C PRO A 43 -3.95 -20.68 5.26
N SER A 44 -4.71 -21.05 4.23
CA SER A 44 -5.01 -22.46 3.94
C SER A 44 -3.71 -23.20 3.64
N LYS A 45 -3.65 -24.48 4.03
CA LYS A 45 -2.50 -25.35 3.72
C LYS A 45 -2.38 -25.61 2.21
N GLU A 46 -3.51 -25.53 1.52
CA GLU A 46 -3.61 -25.68 0.06
C GLU A 46 -3.95 -24.33 -0.56
N LEU A 47 -2.90 -23.54 -0.85
CA LEU A 47 -2.98 -22.40 -1.76
C LEU A 47 -2.51 -22.88 -3.13
N SER A 48 -3.28 -22.58 -4.16
CA SER A 48 -2.92 -22.95 -5.53
C SER A 48 -1.63 -22.26 -5.97
N ALA A 49 -0.93 -22.83 -6.94
CA ALA A 49 0.29 -22.24 -7.48
C ALA A 49 0.02 -20.83 -8.06
N GLU A 50 -1.14 -20.63 -8.69
CA GLU A 50 -1.56 -19.36 -9.25
C GLU A 50 -1.83 -18.32 -8.15
N GLU A 51 -2.49 -18.71 -7.06
CA GLU A 51 -2.76 -17.81 -5.92
C GLU A 51 -1.45 -17.31 -5.29
N LYS A 52 -0.44 -18.18 -5.16
CA LYS A 52 0.89 -17.82 -4.65
C LYS A 52 1.62 -16.87 -5.60
N HIS A 53 1.53 -17.11 -6.90
CA HIS A 53 2.15 -16.23 -7.90
C HIS A 53 1.53 -14.83 -7.87
N ILE A 54 0.19 -14.75 -7.80
CA ILE A 54 -0.53 -13.48 -7.69
C ILE A 54 -0.14 -12.76 -6.40
N GLU A 55 -0.10 -13.46 -5.27
CA GLU A 55 0.28 -12.86 -3.98
C GLU A 55 1.72 -12.33 -4.00
N TYR A 56 2.67 -13.06 -4.60
CA TYR A 56 4.04 -12.63 -4.76
C TYR A 56 4.15 -11.36 -5.61
N LYS A 57 3.46 -11.34 -6.76
CA LYS A 57 3.45 -10.18 -7.66
C LYS A 57 2.84 -8.95 -6.98
N ASP A 58 1.66 -9.10 -6.39
CA ASP A 58 0.98 -8.03 -5.65
C ASP A 58 1.86 -7.47 -4.50
N ASN A 59 2.66 -8.33 -3.86
CA ASN A 59 3.58 -7.92 -2.80
C ASN A 59 4.80 -7.15 -3.33
N THR A 60 5.37 -7.58 -4.45
CA THR A 60 6.47 -6.88 -5.13
C THR A 60 6.04 -5.49 -5.58
N ASP A 61 4.88 -5.39 -6.24
CA ASP A 61 4.32 -4.12 -6.72
C ASP A 61 4.08 -3.15 -5.54
N ARG A 62 3.62 -3.66 -4.39
CA ARG A 62 3.46 -2.86 -3.17
C ARG A 62 4.80 -2.37 -2.60
N ILE A 63 5.82 -3.23 -2.54
CA ILE A 63 7.14 -2.87 -2.01
C ILE A 63 7.75 -1.73 -2.82
N GLU A 64 7.59 -1.74 -4.15
CA GLU A 64 8.10 -0.65 -5.00
C GLU A 64 7.45 0.70 -4.69
N VAL A 65 6.13 0.73 -4.52
CA VAL A 65 5.37 1.94 -4.15
C VAL A 65 5.78 2.45 -2.75
N GLU A 66 5.91 1.54 -1.78
CA GLU A 66 6.32 1.88 -0.42
C GLU A 66 7.77 2.39 -0.37
N ARG A 67 8.69 1.79 -1.14
CA ARG A 67 10.09 2.24 -1.26
C ARG A 67 10.19 3.66 -1.83
N ALA A 68 9.43 3.96 -2.88
CA ALA A 68 9.37 5.31 -3.44
C ALA A 68 8.83 6.33 -2.41
N SER A 69 7.83 5.94 -1.63
CA SER A 69 7.23 6.81 -0.61
C SER A 69 8.13 7.01 0.62
N ALA A 70 8.90 5.99 1.02
CA ALA A 70 9.86 6.08 2.11
C ALA A 70 10.99 7.08 1.77
N SER A 71 11.55 7.01 0.56
CA SER A 71 12.60 7.93 0.11
C SER A 71 12.15 9.41 0.12
N ALA A 72 10.86 9.68 -0.06
CA ALA A 72 10.34 11.06 -0.01
C ALA A 72 10.30 11.65 1.41
N ARG A 73 10.28 10.82 2.47
CA ARG A 73 10.25 11.29 3.87
C ARG A 73 11.59 11.81 4.35
N ASP A 74 12.69 11.24 3.85
CA ASP A 74 14.04 11.64 4.23
C ASP A 74 14.40 13.04 3.72
N ALA A 75 13.77 13.49 2.63
CA ALA A 75 13.95 14.83 2.08
C ALA A 75 13.36 15.96 2.97
N THR A 76 12.32 15.66 3.75
CA THR A 76 11.58 16.68 4.52
C THR A 76 12.14 16.91 5.92
N VAL A 77 12.77 15.90 6.54
CA VAL A 77 13.22 15.99 7.94
C VAL A 77 14.39 16.97 8.11
N TRP A 78 15.31 17.04 7.15
CA TRP A 78 16.45 17.98 7.23
C TRP A 78 16.07 19.45 6.93
N THR A 79 14.97 19.67 6.21
CA THR A 79 14.57 21.00 5.70
C THR A 79 13.59 21.72 6.62
N LEU A 80 12.98 21.02 7.57
CA LEU A 80 12.05 21.60 8.55
C LEU A 80 12.82 22.26 9.71
N LYS A 81 13.22 23.52 9.51
CA LYS A 81 13.68 24.36 10.63
C LYS A 81 12.48 24.75 11.49
N THR A 82 12.48 24.36 12.76
CA THR A 82 11.40 24.69 13.73
C THR A 82 11.52 26.11 14.30
N LYS A 83 12.64 26.79 14.04
CA LYS A 83 12.89 28.17 14.47
C LYS A 83 13.17 29.07 13.27
N LEU A 84 12.68 30.31 13.35
CA LEU A 84 12.94 31.38 12.39
C LEU A 84 14.43 31.78 12.48
N GLU A 85 15.08 32.02 11.34
CA GLU A 85 16.53 32.29 11.29
C GLU A 85 16.92 33.50 12.16
N GLU A 86 16.08 34.53 12.18
CA GLU A 86 16.28 35.76 12.96
C GLU A 86 16.44 35.50 14.46
N THR A 87 15.75 34.48 15.00
CA THR A 87 15.82 34.11 16.43
C THR A 87 16.94 33.12 16.75
N SER A 88 17.52 32.50 15.72
CA SER A 88 18.57 31.48 15.87
C SER A 88 19.98 32.07 15.77
N TYR A 89 20.13 33.20 15.06
CA TYR A 89 21.41 33.89 14.84
C TYR A 89 21.50 35.27 15.48
N ALA A 90 20.48 35.71 16.23
CA ALA A 90 20.61 36.91 17.06
C ALA A 90 21.63 36.63 18.19
N LEU A 91 22.79 37.31 18.09
CA LEU A 91 23.88 37.33 19.08
C LEU A 91 23.45 37.95 20.40
#